data_AF-A0A7V6TU86-F1
#
_entry.id   AF-A0A7V6TU86-F1
#
_cell.length_a   1.000
_cell.length_b   1.000
_cell.length_c   1.000
_cell.angle_alpha   90.00
_cell.angle_beta   90.00
_cell.angle_gamma   90.00
#
_symmetry.space_group_name_H-M   'P 1'
#
loop_
_entity.id
_entity.type
_entity.pdbx_description
1 polymer ?
#
loop_
_entity_poly.entity_id
_entity_poly.type
_entity_poly.pdbx_seq_one_letter_code
_entity_poly.pdbx_strand_id
1 'polypeptide(L)'
;MIYIVIALMAEAKPVVKYFSLKKDEDSHKFLVYSSDEITLVISGTGMLSSAVATSFLAGRYVADAESSPIINLGICGARKDYYPTGTLISCNKITDNQTGRSFYPDLMLSHNFPGRTQS
;
A
#
# COMPACT_ATOMS: atom_id res chain seq x y z
N MET A 1 -6.88 11.08 7.52
CA MET A 1 -7.17 10.39 6.25
C MET A 1 -6.06 9.41 5.97
N ILE A 2 -6.36 8.18 5.53
CA ILE A 2 -5.38 7.13 5.23
C ILE A 2 -5.22 7.01 3.72
N TYR A 3 -3.98 6.87 3.26
CA TYR A 3 -3.66 6.77 1.84
C TYR A 3 -3.12 5.38 1.55
N ILE A 4 -3.68 4.70 0.56
CA ILE A 4 -3.35 3.30 0.25
C ILE A 4 -2.82 3.21 -1.18
N VAL A 5 -1.68 2.55 -1.35
CA VAL A 5 -1.08 2.23 -2.65
C VAL A 5 -1.20 0.73 -2.89
N ILE A 6 -1.91 0.34 -3.95
CA ILE A 6 -2.16 -1.07 -4.31
C ILE A 6 -1.72 -1.32 -5.75
N ALA A 7 -1.06 -2.45 -6.03
CA ALA A 7 -0.56 -2.73 -7.37
C ALA A 7 -1.67 -3.19 -8.34
N LEU A 8 -2.56 -4.06 -7.88
CA LEU A 8 -3.52 -4.75 -8.74
C LEU A 8 -4.96 -4.39 -8.40
N MET A 9 -5.80 -4.25 -9.43
CA MET A 9 -7.25 -4.08 -9.24
C MET A 9 -7.87 -5.25 -8.46
N ALA A 10 -7.35 -6.47 -8.64
CA ALA A 10 -7.82 -7.65 -7.91
C ALA A 10 -7.61 -7.53 -6.38
N GLU A 11 -6.52 -6.89 -5.96
CA GLU A 11 -6.22 -6.60 -4.54
C GLU A 11 -7.12 -5.46 -4.02
N ALA A 12 -7.42 -4.47 -4.86
CA ALA A 12 -8.19 -3.28 -4.46
C ALA A 12 -9.71 -3.53 -4.35
N LYS A 13 -10.28 -4.38 -5.20
CA LYS A 13 -11.71 -4.71 -5.21
C LYS A 13 -12.32 -4.98 -3.81
N PRO A 14 -11.75 -5.85 -2.96
CA PRO A 14 -12.29 -6.07 -1.62
C PRO A 14 -12.23 -4.81 -0.73
N VAL A 15 -11.17 -4.02 -0.83
CA VAL A 15 -11.00 -2.77 -0.05
C VAL A 15 -12.02 -1.72 -0.49
N VAL A 16 -12.13 -1.48 -1.80
CA VAL A 16 -13.11 -0.56 -2.40
C VAL A 16 -14.52 -0.94 -2.00
N LYS A 17 -14.87 -2.23 -2.06
CA LYS A 17 -16.19 -2.71 -1.67
C LYS A 17 -16.46 -2.55 -0.16
N TYR A 18 -15.51 -2.94 0.68
CA TYR A 18 -15.68 -2.91 2.14
C TYR A 18 -15.87 -1.48 2.66
N PHE A 19 -15.04 -0.54 2.18
CA PHE A 19 -15.11 0.86 2.59
C PHE A 19 -16.03 1.71 1.71
N SER A 20 -16.74 1.10 0.75
CA SER A 20 -17.63 1.79 -0.19
C SER A 20 -16.97 2.98 -0.92
N LEU A 21 -15.70 2.82 -1.31
CA LEU A 21 -14.93 3.87 -1.98
C LEU A 21 -15.51 4.16 -3.37
N LYS A 22 -15.56 5.45 -3.73
CA LYS A 22 -16.04 5.89 -5.04
C LYS A 22 -14.86 6.21 -5.94
N LYS A 23 -14.98 5.91 -7.22
CA LYS A 23 -13.95 6.29 -8.19
C LYS A 23 -13.86 7.81 -8.28
N ASP A 24 -12.65 8.33 -8.23
CA ASP A 24 -12.37 9.73 -8.54
C ASP A 24 -12.30 9.89 -10.07
N GLU A 25 -13.27 10.62 -10.63
CA GLU A 25 -13.37 10.86 -12.07
C GLU A 25 -12.42 11.96 -12.56
N ASP A 26 -11.89 12.80 -11.65
CA ASP A 26 -10.93 13.87 -11.99
C ASP A 26 -9.49 13.32 -12.09
N SER A 27 -9.26 12.07 -11.68
CA SER A 27 -7.97 11.41 -11.77
C SER A 27 -7.80 10.66 -13.10
N HIS A 28 -7.11 11.28 -14.05
CA HIS A 28 -6.86 10.67 -15.37
C HIS A 28 -5.55 9.89 -15.47
N LYS A 29 -4.57 10.15 -14.59
CA LYS A 29 -3.24 9.50 -14.64
C LYS A 29 -3.23 8.11 -14.00
N PHE A 30 -3.96 7.96 -12.90
CA PHE A 30 -4.10 6.71 -12.15
C PHE A 30 -5.56 6.49 -11.79
N LEU A 31 -5.95 5.22 -11.66
CA LEU A 31 -7.26 4.87 -11.08
C LEU A 31 -7.20 5.12 -9.57
N VAL A 32 -8.02 6.06 -9.11
CA VAL A 32 -8.12 6.43 -7.70
C VAL A 32 -9.54 6.17 -7.23
N TYR A 33 -9.66 5.65 -6.01
CA TYR A 33 -10.92 5.49 -5.30
C TYR A 33 -10.81 6.18 -3.94
N SER A 34 -11.81 6.96 -3.56
CA SER A 34 -11.77 7.76 -2.35
C SER A 34 -13.10 7.79 -1.59
N SER A 35 -12.97 8.12 -0.31
CA SER A 35 -14.01 8.56 0.61
C SER A 35 -13.44 9.69 1.48
N ASP A 36 -14.19 10.16 2.47
CA ASP A 36 -13.72 11.18 3.42
C ASP A 36 -12.59 10.68 4.34
N GLU A 37 -12.40 9.36 4.44
CA GLU A 37 -11.43 8.75 5.36
C GLU A 37 -10.25 8.06 4.66
N ILE A 38 -10.46 7.57 3.43
CA ILE A 38 -9.49 6.74 2.70
C ILE A 38 -9.35 7.22 1.26
N THR A 39 -8.12 7.33 0.78
CA THR A 39 -7.83 7.47 -0.66
C THR A 39 -6.91 6.33 -1.09
N LEU A 40 -7.31 5.60 -2.13
CA LEU A 40 -6.62 4.43 -2.65
C LEU A 40 -6.24 4.68 -4.11
N VAL A 41 -4.96 4.46 -4.46
CA VAL A 41 -4.47 4.52 -5.84
C VAL A 41 -4.06 3.12 -6.32
N ILE A 42 -4.41 2.80 -7.57
CA ILE A 42 -3.90 1.63 -8.27
C ILE A 42 -2.59 2.00 -8.98
N SER A 43 -1.45 1.49 -8.50
CA SER A 43 -0.14 1.83 -9.03
C SER A 43 0.28 1.02 -10.25
N GLY A 44 -0.23 -0.20 -10.40
CA GLY A 44 0.40 -1.22 -11.24
C GLY A 44 1.58 -1.88 -10.52
N THR A 45 2.09 -2.98 -11.11
CA THR A 45 3.19 -3.77 -10.54
C THR A 45 4.56 -3.15 -10.80
N GLY A 46 5.48 -3.32 -9.85
CA GLY A 46 6.88 -2.92 -9.98
C GLY A 46 7.23 -1.66 -9.19
N MET A 47 8.52 -1.55 -8.81
CA MET A 47 9.03 -0.50 -7.93
C MET A 47 8.81 0.90 -8.50
N LEU A 48 9.10 1.09 -9.81
CA LEU A 48 8.95 2.40 -10.46
C LEU A 48 7.48 2.83 -10.52
N SER A 49 6.58 1.94 -10.93
CA SER A 49 5.14 2.23 -11.00
C SER A 49 4.58 2.57 -9.62
N SER A 50 4.99 1.81 -8.59
CA SER A 50 4.64 2.12 -7.20
C SER A 50 5.18 3.49 -6.78
N ALA A 51 6.44 3.82 -7.07
CA ALA A 51 7.03 5.10 -6.69
C ALA A 51 6.33 6.30 -7.36
N VAL A 52 6.04 6.20 -8.66
CA VAL A 52 5.34 7.27 -9.40
C VAL A 52 3.91 7.46 -8.87
N ALA A 53 3.18 6.36 -8.62
CA ALA A 53 1.83 6.43 -8.07
C ALA A 53 1.81 7.00 -6.65
N THR A 54 2.77 6.62 -5.79
CA THR A 54 2.93 7.17 -4.45
C THR A 54 3.19 8.68 -4.50
N SER A 55 4.11 9.12 -5.36
CA SER A 55 4.40 10.56 -5.53
C SER A 55 3.20 11.34 -6.06
N PHE A 56 2.44 10.76 -7.00
CA PHE A 56 1.18 11.34 -7.48
C PHE A 56 0.14 11.45 -6.35
N LEU A 57 -0.04 10.39 -5.57
CA LEU A 57 -0.97 10.34 -4.45
C LEU A 57 -0.61 11.40 -3.40
N ALA A 58 0.66 11.45 -3.01
CA ALA A 58 1.18 12.42 -2.05
C ALA A 58 1.01 13.86 -2.54
N GLY A 59 1.44 14.15 -3.77
CA GLY A 59 1.40 15.52 -4.30
C GLY A 59 0.00 16.05 -4.60
N ARG A 60 -1.00 15.17 -4.80
CA ARG A 60 -2.36 15.58 -5.15
C ARG A 60 -3.35 15.52 -3.99
N TYR A 61 -3.27 14.51 -3.13
CA TYR A 61 -4.32 14.22 -2.15
C TYR A 61 -3.86 14.41 -0.71
N VAL A 62 -2.56 14.28 -0.41
CA VAL A 62 -2.07 14.42 0.97
C VAL A 62 -1.99 15.89 1.33
N ALA A 63 -2.90 16.33 2.19
CA ALA A 63 -2.93 17.71 2.69
C ALA A 63 -1.93 17.95 3.84
N ASP A 64 -1.74 16.96 4.72
CA ASP A 64 -0.84 17.03 5.87
C ASP A 64 -0.07 15.71 5.98
N ALA A 65 1.23 15.75 5.68
CA ALA A 65 2.09 14.57 5.63
C ALA A 65 2.40 13.99 7.03
N GLU A 66 2.31 14.77 8.11
CA GLU A 66 2.65 14.28 9.45
C GLU A 66 1.51 13.46 10.08
N SER A 67 0.26 13.76 9.74
CA SER A 67 -0.93 13.08 10.27
C SER A 67 -1.57 12.07 9.30
N SER A 68 -0.99 11.93 8.09
CA SER A 68 -1.57 11.14 6.99
C SER A 68 -0.66 9.98 6.57
N PRO A 69 -0.86 8.76 7.12
CA PRO A 69 -0.04 7.63 6.74
C PRO A 69 -0.32 7.20 5.29
N ILE A 70 0.75 6.90 4.56
CA ILE A 70 0.71 6.23 3.26
C ILE A 70 1.11 4.77 3.45
N ILE A 71 0.21 3.85 3.08
CA ILE A 71 0.36 2.41 3.30
C ILE A 71 0.41 1.71 1.95
N ASN A 72 1.45 0.91 1.71
CA ASN A 72 1.42 -0.07 0.63
C ASN A 72 0.66 -1.32 1.10
N LEU A 73 -0.35 -1.75 0.34
CA LEU A 73 -1.14 -2.94 0.63
C LEU A 73 -1.18 -3.83 -0.61
N GLY A 74 -0.84 -5.10 -0.45
CA GLY A 74 -0.83 -6.07 -1.54
C GLY A 74 -0.71 -7.50 -1.06
N ILE A 75 -0.92 -8.43 -1.99
CA ILE A 75 -0.72 -9.86 -1.74
C ILE A 75 0.74 -10.23 -1.99
N CYS A 76 1.25 -11.18 -1.23
CA CYS A 76 2.62 -11.65 -1.31
C CYS A 76 2.65 -13.17 -1.17
N GLY A 77 3.60 -13.81 -1.87
CA GLY A 77 3.93 -15.21 -1.64
C GLY A 77 4.80 -15.36 -0.41
N ALA A 78 4.42 -16.24 0.50
CA ALA A 78 5.23 -16.60 1.65
C ALA A 78 5.55 -18.10 1.60
N ARG A 79 6.69 -18.49 2.19
CA ARG A 79 6.98 -19.91 2.38
C ARG A 79 5.99 -20.48 3.41
N LYS A 80 5.36 -21.61 3.06
CA LYS A 80 4.22 -22.21 3.77
C LYS A 80 4.55 -22.66 5.20
N ASP A 81 5.82 -22.96 5.47
CA ASP A 81 6.35 -23.32 6.79
C ASP A 81 6.34 -22.15 7.78
N TYR A 82 6.32 -20.90 7.29
CA TYR A 82 6.33 -19.72 8.15
C TYR A 82 4.97 -19.06 8.31
N TYR A 83 4.14 -19.04 7.26
CA TYR A 83 2.85 -18.34 7.29
C TYR A 83 1.76 -19.14 6.56
N PRO A 84 0.61 -19.40 7.22
CA PRO A 84 -0.59 -19.86 6.54
C PRO A 84 -1.04 -18.88 5.45
N THR A 85 -1.67 -19.40 4.38
CA THR A 85 -2.31 -18.54 3.37
C THR A 85 -3.40 -17.70 4.02
N GLY A 86 -3.42 -16.40 3.72
CA GLY A 86 -4.37 -15.45 4.28
C GLY A 86 -3.88 -14.73 5.54
N THR A 87 -2.67 -15.02 6.04
CA THR A 87 -2.07 -14.25 7.13
C THR A 87 -1.73 -12.82 6.69
N LEU A 88 -2.20 -11.83 7.46
CA LEU A 88 -1.79 -10.44 7.31
C LEU A 88 -0.44 -10.23 8.00
N ILE A 89 0.52 -9.65 7.28
CA ILE A 89 1.89 -9.44 7.74
C ILE A 89 2.22 -7.96 7.66
N SER A 90 2.83 -7.42 8.71
CA SER A 90 3.41 -6.09 8.70
C SER A 90 4.89 -6.17 8.30
N CYS A 91 5.25 -5.52 7.20
CA CYS A 91 6.60 -5.50 6.68
C CYS A 91 7.43 -4.39 7.37
N ASN A 92 8.35 -4.77 8.24
CA ASN A 92 9.25 -3.84 8.95
C ASN A 92 10.64 -3.69 8.29
N LYS A 93 10.94 -4.51 7.28
CA LYS A 93 12.11 -4.42 6.43
C LYS A 93 11.81 -5.01 5.07
N ILE A 94 12.20 -4.30 4.02
CA ILE A 94 12.07 -4.72 2.64
C ILE A 94 13.48 -4.78 2.05
N THR A 95 13.90 -5.94 1.57
CA THR A 95 15.19 -6.12 0.90
C THR A 95 14.95 -6.19 -0.60
N ASP A 96 15.53 -5.27 -1.36
CA ASP A 96 15.55 -5.36 -2.82
C ASP A 96 16.60 -6.40 -3.25
N ASN A 97 16.12 -7.52 -3.81
CA ASN A 97 16.99 -8.62 -4.22
C ASN A 97 17.92 -8.26 -5.39
N GLN A 98 17.62 -7.22 -6.18
CA GLN A 98 18.49 -6.80 -7.29
C GLN A 98 19.71 -6.02 -6.80
N THR A 99 19.49 -5.12 -5.83
CA THR A 99 20.53 -4.21 -5.34
C THR A 99 21.13 -4.61 -3.99
N GLY A 100 20.50 -5.55 -3.28
CA GLY A 100 20.83 -5.92 -1.90
C GLY A 100 20.47 -4.84 -0.87
N ARG A 101 19.86 -3.72 -1.29
CA ARG A 101 19.53 -2.62 -0.40
C ARG A 101 18.32 -2.98 0.46
N SER A 102 18.39 -2.59 1.73
CA SER A 102 17.31 -2.76 2.70
C SER A 102 16.66 -1.42 3.01
N PHE A 103 15.33 -1.40 3.03
CA PHE A 103 14.50 -0.26 3.40
C PHE A 103 13.71 -0.61 4.66
N TYR A 104 13.59 0.35 5.58
CA TYR A 104 12.94 0.17 6.88
C TYR A 104 11.79 1.18 6.98
N PRO A 105 10.53 0.75 6.82
CA PRO A 105 9.38 1.64 6.90
C PRO A 105 9.18 2.22 8.31
N ASP A 106 8.74 3.48 8.39
CA ASP A 106 8.35 4.10 9.65
C ASP A 106 7.08 3.44 10.21
N LEU A 107 7.22 2.81 11.37
CA LEU A 107 6.10 2.18 12.09
C LEU A 107 5.39 3.23 12.94
N MET A 108 4.43 3.95 12.36
CA MET A 108 3.59 4.91 13.12
C MET A 108 2.26 4.31 13.61
N LEU A 109 1.93 3.06 13.26
CA LEU A 109 0.66 2.44 13.65
C LEU A 109 0.88 1.32 14.66
N SER A 110 0.36 1.51 15.88
CA SER A 110 0.30 0.43 16.87
C SER A 110 -0.60 -0.69 16.33
N HIS A 111 -0.05 -1.90 16.22
CA HIS A 111 -0.78 -3.06 15.70
C HIS A 111 -0.28 -4.36 16.33
N ASN A 112 -1.14 -5.37 16.38
CA ASN A 112 -0.80 -6.70 16.89
C ASN A 112 -0.43 -7.69 15.77
N PHE A 113 -0.10 -7.20 14.56
CA PHE A 113 0.30 -8.07 13.45
C PHE A 113 1.72 -8.62 13.63
N PRO A 114 2.00 -9.86 13.20
CA PRO A 114 3.35 -10.37 13.16
C PRO A 114 4.23 -9.48 12.27
N GLY A 115 5.34 -8.98 12.83
CA GLY A 115 6.38 -8.30 12.07
C GLY A 115 7.50 -9.26 11.69
N ARG A 116 7.93 -9.28 10.43
CA ARG A 116 9.18 -9.97 10.06
C ARG A 116 9.88 -9.30 8.89
N THR A 117 11.20 -9.24 9.03
CA THR A 117 12.19 -8.91 8.02
C THR A 117 12.23 -10.05 6.99
N GLN A 118 11.84 -9.81 5.73
CA GLN A 118 12.09 -10.80 4.68
C GLN A 118 13.61 -10.87 4.44
N SER A 119 14.19 -12.04 4.72
CA SER A 119 15.58 -12.41 4.43
C SER A 119 15.69 -13.06 3.06
#